data_AF-A0A8H3II71-F1
#
_entry.id   AF-A0A8H3II71-F1
#
_cell.length_a   1.000
_cell.length_b   1.000
_cell.length_c   1.000
_cell.angle_alpha   90.00
_cell.angle_beta   90.00
_cell.angle_gamma   90.00
#
_symmetry.space_group_name_H-M   'P 1'
#
loop_
_entity.id
_entity.type
_entity.pdbx_description
1 polymer ?
#
loop_
_entity_poly.entity_id
_entity_poly.type
_entity_poly.pdbx_seq_one_letter_code
_entity_poly.pdbx_strand_id
1 'polypeptide(L)'
;MADLSELSIGPDHQDLRQQHQSSLPIQSKSYRTVTQDITSDFFVAASGPSLNTGQLVKDEHFTLFEAVGALEIMDPKMDSGFLTSGECVEHDYNILRELLPEEVIGIMDQMLCFEMTWHMGHPLSQSLFTSAYIDRLLWPDPKTLEQARFERDKTPDLGNELLHLVLRAYCLGLVKTCDFVRRRIMSECYYEEEDFVMSLYHRRLLDDFDVAKISMKIEDAMAYVNQETESINRPLKDALLNRLALRNMLLSAVQLDGFLDHQRGKLWEECLKLLPMLSQTSKLGVPSENSFSMKIQRKLASSVPPRPIVKISIDEALARLSGICQNGRDAYRILDSQAGTRLMVCNIDLWGLTEIVLTYH
;
A
#
# COMPACT_ATOMS: atom_id res chain seq x y z
N MET A 1 13.80 9.76 62.02
CA MET A 1 13.18 8.66 62.78
C MET A 1 11.70 8.68 62.44
N ALA A 2 11.10 7.74 61.71
CA ALA A 2 11.47 6.41 61.22
C ALA A 2 11.82 6.45 59.70
N ASP A 3 12.88 5.83 59.21
CA ASP A 3 13.18 4.39 59.01
C ASP A 3 12.35 3.77 57.86
N LEU A 4 12.96 3.80 56.68
CA LEU A 4 12.45 3.42 55.34
C LEU A 4 13.13 2.10 54.89
N SER A 5 13.29 1.14 55.79
CA SER A 5 14.13 -0.04 55.58
C SER A 5 13.41 -1.30 55.08
N GLU A 6 12.30 -1.18 54.35
CA GLU A 6 11.74 -2.31 53.58
C GLU A 6 11.12 -1.84 52.26
N LEU A 7 11.96 -1.59 51.26
CA LEU A 7 11.61 -1.67 49.84
C LEU A 7 12.91 -1.98 49.08
N SER A 8 13.30 -3.25 49.14
CA SER A 8 14.45 -3.76 48.40
C SER A 8 14.11 -3.79 46.91
N ILE A 9 14.89 -3.02 46.15
CA ILE A 9 14.95 -2.99 44.69
C ILE A 9 15.63 -4.29 44.25
N GLY A 10 14.86 -5.22 43.70
CA GLY A 10 15.40 -6.38 42.99
C GLY A 10 15.94 -5.97 41.60
N PRO A 11 17.04 -6.56 41.12
CA PRO A 11 17.66 -6.17 39.87
C PRO A 11 17.00 -6.85 38.65
N ASP A 12 17.16 -6.17 37.50
CA ASP A 12 17.21 -6.72 36.14
C ASP A 12 15.91 -7.13 35.42
N HIS A 13 15.25 -6.13 34.85
CA HIS A 13 14.38 -6.26 33.67
C HIS A 13 15.19 -6.50 32.36
N GLN A 14 16.07 -7.49 32.34
CA GLN A 14 16.78 -7.90 31.10
C GLN A 14 16.62 -9.38 30.70
N ASP A 15 15.97 -10.23 31.51
CA ASP A 15 15.91 -11.69 31.23
C ASP A 15 14.62 -12.25 30.58
N LEU A 16 13.70 -11.39 30.09
CA LEU A 16 12.49 -11.86 29.39
C LEU A 16 12.59 -11.92 27.86
N ARG A 17 13.78 -11.74 27.27
CA ARG A 17 13.99 -11.76 25.81
C ARG A 17 14.81 -12.94 25.26
N GLN A 18 15.16 -13.96 26.05
CA GLN A 18 16.01 -15.08 25.57
C GLN A 18 15.43 -16.50 25.72
N GLN A 19 14.14 -16.69 25.92
CA GLN A 19 13.54 -18.03 25.91
C GLN A 19 12.38 -18.17 24.93
N HIS A 20 12.65 -18.03 23.62
CA HIS A 20 11.82 -18.59 22.55
C HIS A 20 12.67 -18.88 21.30
N GLN A 21 13.70 -19.70 21.45
CA GLN A 21 14.40 -20.33 20.34
C GLN A 21 14.86 -21.74 20.73
N SER A 22 13.88 -22.64 20.89
CA SER A 22 14.11 -24.05 20.60
C SER A 22 13.12 -24.44 19.50
N SER A 23 13.66 -24.65 18.31
CA SER A 23 12.94 -25.09 17.12
C SER A 23 12.49 -26.54 17.33
N LEU A 24 11.28 -26.70 17.85
CA LEU A 24 10.55 -27.96 17.73
C LEU A 24 10.13 -28.14 16.27
N PRO A 25 10.36 -29.31 15.66
CA PRO A 25 9.90 -29.56 14.30
C PRO A 25 8.37 -29.48 14.27
N ILE A 26 7.82 -28.57 13.47
CA ILE A 26 6.38 -28.52 13.19
C ILE A 26 6.06 -29.75 12.34
N GLN A 27 5.83 -30.89 13.02
CA GLN A 27 5.02 -31.94 12.46
C GLN A 27 3.60 -31.38 12.40
N SER A 28 3.10 -31.07 11.20
CA SER A 28 1.69 -30.79 10.99
C SER A 28 0.89 -32.06 11.30
N LYS A 29 0.56 -32.25 12.59
CA LYS A 29 -0.47 -33.20 12.97
C LYS A 29 -1.76 -32.71 12.31
N SER A 30 -2.15 -33.38 11.23
CA SER A 30 -3.49 -33.25 10.67
C SER A 30 -4.46 -33.70 11.76
N TYR A 31 -4.99 -32.75 12.52
CA TYR A 31 -6.17 -33.00 13.32
C TYR A 31 -7.27 -33.36 12.32
N ARG A 32 -7.69 -34.62 12.32
CA ARG A 32 -8.93 -35.01 11.64
C ARG A 32 -10.07 -34.33 12.41
N THR A 33 -10.47 -33.16 11.96
CA THR A 33 -11.70 -32.52 12.42
C THR A 33 -12.85 -33.47 12.08
N VAL A 34 -13.45 -34.09 13.10
CA VAL A 34 -14.68 -34.84 12.92
C VAL A 34 -15.80 -33.82 12.78
N THR A 35 -16.36 -33.70 11.58
CA THR A 35 -17.49 -32.82 11.29
C THR A 35 -18.79 -33.60 11.40
N GLN A 36 -19.77 -33.09 12.16
CA GLN A 36 -21.12 -33.62 12.24
C GLN A 36 -22.08 -32.65 11.54
N ASP A 37 -22.96 -33.17 10.68
CA ASP A 37 -24.04 -32.38 10.08
C ASP A 37 -25.17 -32.18 11.10
N ILE A 38 -25.50 -30.92 11.39
CA ILE A 38 -26.58 -30.53 12.31
C ILE A 38 -27.69 -29.74 11.60
N THR A 39 -27.71 -29.75 10.26
CA THR A 39 -28.62 -28.92 9.46
C THR A 39 -30.08 -29.20 9.83
N SER A 40 -30.49 -30.47 9.89
CA SER A 40 -31.85 -30.87 10.27
C SER A 40 -32.24 -30.40 11.67
N ASP A 41 -31.33 -30.60 12.63
CA ASP A 41 -31.58 -30.32 14.04
C ASP A 41 -31.72 -28.80 14.26
N PHE A 42 -30.93 -28.01 13.52
CA PHE A 42 -31.02 -26.55 13.53
C PHE A 42 -32.34 -26.03 12.97
N PHE A 43 -32.80 -26.56 11.82
CA PHE A 43 -34.10 -26.15 11.24
C PHE A 43 -35.28 -26.52 12.13
N VAL A 44 -35.24 -27.67 12.81
CA VAL A 44 -36.26 -28.06 13.78
C VAL A 44 -36.29 -27.07 14.95
N ALA A 45 -35.14 -26.74 15.54
CA ALA A 45 -35.04 -25.80 16.65
C ALA A 45 -35.44 -24.36 16.27
N ALA A 46 -35.16 -23.92 15.03
CA ALA A 46 -35.51 -22.60 14.53
C ALA A 46 -36.96 -22.47 14.03
N SER A 47 -37.74 -23.56 14.02
CA SER A 47 -39.11 -23.56 13.52
C SER A 47 -40.11 -22.98 14.53
N GLY A 48 -41.27 -22.54 14.02
CA GLY A 48 -42.30 -21.80 14.78
C GLY A 48 -42.80 -22.38 16.12
N PRO A 49 -42.73 -23.70 16.39
CA PRO A 49 -43.02 -24.24 17.73
C PRO A 49 -42.01 -23.84 18.81
N SER A 50 -40.77 -23.47 18.45
CA SER A 50 -39.67 -23.22 19.38
C SER A 50 -39.13 -21.79 19.32
N LEU A 51 -39.23 -21.11 18.18
CA LEU A 51 -38.84 -19.70 18.01
C LEU A 51 -39.94 -18.93 17.28
N ASN A 52 -40.61 -18.01 17.98
CA ASN A 52 -41.67 -17.19 17.40
C ASN A 52 -41.12 -15.99 16.63
N THR A 53 -41.90 -15.47 15.69
CA THR A 53 -41.58 -14.23 14.97
C THR A 53 -41.32 -13.08 15.95
N GLY A 54 -40.20 -12.39 15.79
CA GLY A 54 -39.76 -11.30 16.67
C GLY A 54 -38.87 -11.75 17.83
N GLN A 55 -38.63 -13.05 18.00
CA GLN A 55 -37.63 -13.58 18.94
C GLN A 55 -36.28 -13.77 18.24
N LEU A 56 -35.20 -13.57 18.99
CA LEU A 56 -33.83 -13.77 18.53
C LEU A 56 -33.05 -14.52 19.60
N VAL A 57 -32.35 -15.58 19.18
CA VAL A 57 -31.38 -16.28 20.03
C VAL A 57 -30.01 -15.68 19.77
N LYS A 58 -29.41 -15.10 20.80
CA LYS A 58 -28.07 -14.51 20.77
C LYS A 58 -27.42 -14.61 22.15
N ASP A 59 -26.11 -14.38 22.22
CA ASP A 59 -25.45 -14.17 23.50
C ASP A 59 -26.05 -12.96 24.24
N GLU A 60 -26.04 -12.98 25.57
CA GLU A 60 -26.59 -11.91 26.40
C GLU A 60 -25.88 -10.57 26.12
N HIS A 61 -24.55 -10.60 25.93
CA HIS A 61 -23.71 -9.42 25.73
C HIS A 61 -23.65 -8.93 24.28
N PHE A 62 -24.03 -9.77 23.31
CA PHE A 62 -24.05 -9.37 21.90
C PHE A 62 -25.16 -8.34 21.65
N THR A 63 -24.81 -7.17 21.11
CA THR A 63 -25.80 -6.12 20.85
C THR A 63 -26.27 -6.16 19.40
N LEU A 64 -27.54 -5.82 19.16
CA LEU A 64 -28.05 -5.71 17.78
C LEU A 64 -27.38 -4.58 16.99
N PHE A 65 -26.80 -3.60 17.66
CA PHE A 65 -26.04 -2.54 17.02
C PHE A 65 -24.78 -3.08 16.34
N GLU A 66 -24.08 -4.03 16.97
CA GLU A 66 -22.93 -4.72 16.36
C GLU A 66 -23.33 -5.51 15.10
N ALA A 67 -24.55 -6.05 15.07
CA ALA A 67 -25.07 -6.78 13.91
C ALA A 67 -25.31 -5.88 12.69
N VAL A 68 -25.43 -4.54 12.85
CA VAL A 68 -25.65 -3.61 11.74
C VAL A 68 -24.46 -3.59 10.76
N GLY A 69 -23.25 -3.90 11.24
CA GLY A 69 -22.05 -3.99 10.42
C GLY A 69 -21.81 -5.35 9.76
N ALA A 70 -22.73 -6.33 9.93
CA ALA A 70 -22.54 -7.66 9.38
C ALA A 70 -22.64 -7.67 7.84
N LEU A 71 -21.79 -8.49 7.21
CA LEU A 71 -21.87 -8.75 5.77
C LEU A 71 -22.88 -9.87 5.50
N GLU A 72 -23.73 -9.66 4.50
CA GLU A 72 -24.69 -10.66 4.03
C GLU A 72 -24.10 -11.44 2.86
N ILE A 73 -23.95 -12.76 3.02
CA ILE A 73 -23.47 -13.66 1.96
C ILE A 73 -24.58 -13.80 0.91
N MET A 74 -24.19 -13.87 -0.37
CA MET A 74 -25.08 -13.86 -1.54
C MET A 74 -25.79 -12.53 -1.85
N ASP A 75 -25.56 -11.47 -1.08
CA ASP A 75 -26.02 -10.13 -1.46
C ASP A 75 -25.01 -9.50 -2.46
N PRO A 76 -25.44 -9.04 -3.65
CA PRO A 76 -24.54 -8.50 -4.66
C PRO A 76 -23.73 -7.25 -4.25
N LYS A 77 -24.18 -6.52 -3.23
CA LYS A 77 -23.54 -5.30 -2.74
C LYS A 77 -22.67 -5.57 -1.51
N MET A 78 -23.02 -6.54 -0.66
CA MET A 78 -22.33 -6.83 0.59
C MET A 78 -21.29 -7.96 0.44
N ASP A 79 -21.54 -8.93 -0.42
CA ASP A 79 -20.69 -10.10 -0.61
C ASP A 79 -19.69 -9.89 -1.75
N SER A 80 -18.43 -9.65 -1.39
CA SER A 80 -17.34 -9.58 -2.37
C SER A 80 -17.13 -10.89 -3.16
N GLY A 81 -17.50 -12.03 -2.58
CA GLY A 81 -17.44 -13.35 -3.20
C GLY A 81 -18.60 -13.64 -4.16
N PHE A 82 -19.63 -12.78 -4.20
CA PHE A 82 -20.76 -12.97 -5.11
C PHE A 82 -20.34 -12.77 -6.57
N LEU A 83 -20.66 -13.76 -7.40
CA LEU A 83 -20.43 -13.73 -8.85
C LEU A 83 -21.77 -13.58 -9.55
N THR A 84 -21.89 -12.56 -10.39
CA THR A 84 -23.03 -12.47 -11.31
C THR A 84 -22.89 -13.54 -12.41
N SER A 85 -24.01 -13.97 -12.98
CA SER A 85 -24.04 -15.01 -14.03
C SER A 85 -23.13 -14.63 -15.20
N GLY A 86 -22.05 -15.38 -15.40
CA GLY A 86 -21.04 -15.14 -16.46
C GLY A 86 -19.75 -14.48 -15.98
N GLU A 87 -19.65 -14.06 -14.72
CA GLU A 87 -18.40 -13.55 -14.15
C GLU A 87 -17.47 -14.69 -13.70
N CYS A 88 -16.22 -14.63 -14.14
CA CYS A 88 -15.14 -15.47 -13.62
C CYS A 88 -14.61 -14.92 -12.28
N VAL A 89 -14.31 -15.83 -11.34
CA VAL A 89 -13.60 -15.54 -10.08
C VAL A 89 -12.25 -14.89 -10.37
N GLU A 90 -11.54 -15.43 -11.36
CA GLU A 90 -10.21 -14.94 -11.71
C GLU A 90 -10.28 -13.69 -12.60
N HIS A 91 -9.23 -12.91 -12.47
CA HIS A 91 -8.99 -11.76 -13.32
C HIS A 91 -8.22 -12.22 -14.55
N ASP A 92 -8.89 -12.28 -15.70
CA ASP A 92 -8.39 -12.83 -16.96
C ASP A 92 -7.38 -11.90 -17.67
N TYR A 93 -6.37 -11.44 -16.93
CA TYR A 93 -5.27 -10.62 -17.47
C TYR A 93 -3.95 -11.36 -17.35
N ASN A 94 -3.29 -11.57 -18.50
CA ASN A 94 -1.95 -12.15 -18.52
C ASN A 94 -0.91 -11.09 -18.13
N ILE A 95 -0.48 -11.14 -16.87
CA ILE A 95 0.53 -10.24 -16.28
C ILE A 95 1.91 -10.43 -16.92
N LEU A 96 2.20 -11.63 -17.43
CA LEU A 96 3.51 -12.01 -17.97
C LEU A 96 3.61 -11.81 -19.49
N ARG A 97 2.61 -11.17 -20.11
CA ARG A 97 2.69 -10.83 -21.53
C ARG A 97 3.82 -9.84 -21.78
N GLU A 98 4.34 -9.87 -23.00
CA GLU A 98 5.25 -8.83 -23.48
C GLU A 98 4.55 -7.47 -23.46
N LEU A 99 5.22 -6.47 -22.88
CA LEU A 99 4.71 -5.10 -22.78
C LEU A 99 5.52 -4.19 -23.69
N LEU A 100 4.82 -3.37 -24.46
CA LEU A 100 5.47 -2.29 -25.21
C LEU A 100 5.87 -1.15 -24.25
N PRO A 101 6.91 -0.35 -24.58
CA PRO A 101 7.32 0.78 -23.74
C PRO A 101 6.18 1.77 -23.44
N GLU A 102 5.29 2.01 -24.41
CA GLU A 102 4.09 2.84 -24.27
C GLU A 102 3.12 2.28 -23.23
N GLU A 103 2.96 0.96 -23.18
CA GLU A 103 2.09 0.29 -22.20
C GLU A 103 2.68 0.37 -20.79
N VAL A 104 4.01 0.23 -20.66
CA VAL A 104 4.71 0.42 -19.38
C VAL A 104 4.53 1.85 -18.86
N ILE A 105 4.67 2.85 -19.73
CA ILE A 105 4.40 4.26 -19.41
C ILE A 105 2.96 4.42 -18.91
N GLY A 106 1.98 3.88 -19.63
CA GLY A 106 0.57 3.97 -19.25
C GLY A 106 0.26 3.29 -17.91
N ILE A 107 0.90 2.15 -17.62
CA ILE A 107 0.77 1.46 -16.33
C ILE A 107 1.39 2.30 -15.20
N MET A 108 2.59 2.86 -15.40
CA MET A 108 3.24 3.73 -14.40
C MET A 108 2.39 4.98 -14.10
N ASP A 109 1.82 5.61 -15.12
CA ASP A 109 0.97 6.79 -14.96
C ASP A 109 -0.32 6.45 -14.20
N GLN A 110 -0.96 5.31 -14.53
CA GLN A 110 -2.15 4.85 -13.82
C GLN A 110 -1.83 4.48 -12.35
N MET A 111 -0.67 3.90 -12.08
CA MET A 111 -0.20 3.63 -10.71
C MET A 111 0.01 4.92 -9.93
N LEU A 112 0.59 5.96 -10.55
CA LEU A 112 0.73 7.28 -9.93
C LEU A 112 -0.64 7.90 -9.62
N CYS A 113 -1.61 7.80 -10.53
CA CYS A 113 -2.99 8.24 -10.27
C CYS A 113 -3.60 7.53 -9.05
N PHE A 114 -3.37 6.23 -8.91
CA PHE A 114 -3.86 5.48 -7.75
C PHE A 114 -3.10 5.78 -6.46
N GLU A 115 -1.81 6.07 -6.51
CA GLU A 115 -1.04 6.59 -5.38
C GLU A 115 -1.64 7.91 -4.87
N MET A 116 -1.91 8.84 -5.78
CA MET A 116 -2.52 10.13 -5.43
C MET A 116 -3.96 9.97 -4.96
N THR A 117 -4.72 9.04 -5.53
CA THR A 117 -6.08 8.69 -5.07
C THR A 117 -6.06 8.19 -3.62
N TRP A 118 -5.08 7.34 -3.27
CA TRP A 118 -4.90 6.91 -1.88
C TRP A 118 -4.51 8.08 -0.96
N HIS A 119 -3.65 8.99 -1.45
CA HIS A 119 -3.31 10.21 -0.73
C HIS A 119 -4.49 11.18 -0.51
N MET A 120 -5.57 11.04 -1.27
CA MET A 120 -6.82 11.79 -1.10
C MET A 120 -7.76 11.16 -0.06
N GLY A 121 -7.31 10.13 0.66
CA GLY A 121 -8.08 9.44 1.70
C GLY A 121 -8.87 8.22 1.20
N HIS A 122 -8.81 7.89 -0.09
CA HIS A 122 -9.48 6.68 -0.59
C HIS A 122 -8.71 5.41 -0.19
N PRO A 123 -9.39 4.32 0.22
CA PRO A 123 -8.74 3.06 0.58
C PRO A 123 -7.83 2.47 -0.51
N LEU A 124 -6.80 1.72 -0.08
CA LEU A 124 -5.91 0.98 -1.01
C LEU A 124 -6.67 -0.04 -1.87
N SER A 125 -7.74 -0.63 -1.34
CA SER A 125 -8.61 -1.55 -2.07
C SER A 125 -9.26 -0.91 -3.29
N GLN A 126 -9.56 0.40 -3.25
CA GLN A 126 -10.17 1.17 -4.34
C GLN A 126 -9.13 1.81 -5.28
N SER A 127 -7.84 1.67 -4.98
CA SER A 127 -6.73 2.33 -5.67
C SER A 127 -5.60 1.34 -6.01
N LEU A 128 -4.47 1.36 -5.30
CA LEU A 128 -3.26 0.60 -5.65
C LEU A 128 -3.45 -0.92 -5.60
N PHE A 129 -4.26 -1.45 -4.68
CA PHE A 129 -4.53 -2.89 -4.59
C PHE A 129 -5.52 -3.39 -5.64
N THR A 130 -5.95 -2.54 -6.56
CA THR A 130 -6.63 -2.98 -7.79
C THR A 130 -5.63 -3.42 -8.86
N SER A 131 -4.33 -3.12 -8.72
CA SER A 131 -3.31 -3.48 -9.71
C SER A 131 -2.91 -4.94 -9.63
N ALA A 132 -3.01 -5.65 -10.76
CA ALA A 132 -2.56 -7.04 -10.89
C ALA A 132 -1.05 -7.19 -10.64
N TYR A 133 -0.25 -6.18 -11.03
CA TYR A 133 1.20 -6.17 -10.80
C TYR A 133 1.53 -6.05 -9.31
N ILE A 134 0.87 -5.14 -8.59
CA ILE A 134 1.07 -4.98 -7.14
C ILE A 134 0.57 -6.22 -6.38
N ASP A 135 -0.56 -6.82 -6.78
CA ASP A 135 -1.06 -8.06 -6.18
C ASP A 135 -0.01 -9.18 -6.27
N ARG A 136 0.56 -9.44 -7.47
CA ARG A 136 1.63 -10.44 -7.65
C ARG A 136 2.93 -10.09 -6.93
N LEU A 137 3.26 -8.81 -6.87
CA LEU A 137 4.47 -8.35 -6.20
C LEU A 137 4.42 -8.59 -4.69
N LEU A 138 3.24 -8.43 -4.08
CA LEU A 138 3.05 -8.50 -2.62
C LEU A 138 2.47 -9.83 -2.12
N TRP A 139 1.90 -10.66 -3.00
CA TRP A 139 1.31 -11.94 -2.62
C TRP A 139 1.89 -13.13 -3.42
N PRO A 140 2.31 -14.22 -2.75
CA PRO A 140 2.51 -14.35 -1.30
C PRO A 140 3.48 -13.31 -0.72
N ASP A 141 3.48 -13.11 0.59
CA ASP A 141 4.38 -12.14 1.23
C ASP A 141 5.87 -12.47 0.95
N PRO A 142 6.62 -11.60 0.23
CA PRO A 142 8.00 -11.88 -0.13
C PRO A 142 8.92 -11.80 1.09
N LYS A 143 9.81 -12.78 1.26
CA LYS A 143 10.84 -12.81 2.33
C LYS A 143 12.17 -12.23 1.89
N THR A 144 12.44 -12.23 0.59
CA THR A 144 13.59 -11.56 -0.02
C THR A 144 13.13 -10.64 -1.14
N LEU A 145 13.95 -9.64 -1.49
CA LEU A 145 13.60 -8.72 -2.56
C LEU A 145 13.50 -9.47 -3.90
N GLU A 146 14.30 -10.50 -4.07
CA GLU A 146 14.30 -11.38 -5.24
C GLU A 146 13.00 -12.18 -5.36
N GLN A 147 12.27 -12.43 -4.27
CA GLN A 147 10.95 -13.08 -4.31
C GLN A 147 9.83 -12.11 -4.70
N ALA A 148 10.01 -10.80 -4.50
CA ALA A 148 9.08 -9.79 -4.96
C ALA A 148 9.21 -9.61 -6.48
N ARG A 149 8.65 -10.55 -7.26
CA ARG A 149 8.62 -10.57 -8.74
C ARG A 149 7.21 -10.91 -9.24
N PHE A 150 6.93 -10.59 -10.49
CA PHE A 150 5.65 -10.90 -11.14
C PHE A 150 5.48 -12.39 -11.47
N GLU A 151 6.59 -13.07 -11.82
CA GLU A 151 6.66 -14.53 -11.96
C GLU A 151 7.55 -15.08 -10.83
N ARG A 152 7.00 -16.02 -10.04
CA ARG A 152 7.72 -16.63 -8.90
C ARG A 152 7.97 -18.13 -9.07
N ASP A 153 7.16 -18.80 -9.90
CA ASP A 153 7.15 -20.26 -10.02
C ASP A 153 8.15 -20.79 -11.06
N LYS A 154 8.75 -19.92 -11.86
CA LYS A 154 9.75 -20.29 -12.88
C LYS A 154 11.07 -19.59 -12.65
N THR A 155 12.13 -20.18 -13.21
CA THR A 155 13.40 -19.47 -13.40
C THR A 155 13.13 -18.19 -14.18
N PRO A 156 13.77 -17.07 -13.80
CA PRO A 156 13.55 -15.80 -14.48
C PRO A 156 13.79 -16.00 -15.98
N ASP A 157 12.72 -15.87 -16.76
CA ASP A 157 12.86 -15.80 -18.21
C ASP A 157 13.66 -14.54 -18.52
N LEU A 158 14.68 -14.67 -19.37
CA LEU A 158 15.47 -13.53 -19.82
C LEU A 158 14.71 -12.71 -20.87
N GLY A 159 13.48 -13.10 -21.24
CA GLY A 159 12.59 -12.28 -22.06
C GLY A 159 11.82 -11.26 -21.23
N ASN A 160 11.68 -10.03 -21.73
CA ASN A 160 10.82 -8.97 -21.20
C ASN A 160 11.38 -8.20 -19.98
N GLU A 161 12.55 -7.61 -20.18
CA GLU A 161 13.22 -6.74 -19.22
C GLU A 161 12.41 -5.48 -18.90
N LEU A 162 11.59 -4.98 -19.84
CA LEU A 162 10.65 -3.89 -19.57
C LEU A 162 9.68 -4.24 -18.45
N LEU A 163 9.18 -5.47 -18.42
CA LEU A 163 8.34 -5.97 -17.33
C LEU A 163 9.17 -6.27 -16.08
N HIS A 164 10.15 -7.18 -16.19
CA HIS A 164 10.81 -7.78 -15.03
C HIS A 164 11.86 -6.90 -14.37
N LEU A 165 12.38 -5.89 -15.07
CA LEU A 165 13.40 -4.98 -14.57
C LEU A 165 12.84 -3.56 -14.43
N VAL A 166 12.25 -2.98 -15.49
CA VAL A 166 11.78 -1.58 -15.47
C VAL A 166 10.49 -1.40 -14.65
N LEU A 167 9.39 -2.05 -15.04
CA LEU A 167 8.10 -1.91 -14.34
C LEU A 167 8.19 -2.44 -12.90
N ARG A 168 8.89 -3.56 -12.70
CA ARG A 168 9.13 -4.12 -11.37
C ARG A 168 9.84 -3.14 -10.44
N ALA A 169 10.92 -2.49 -10.89
CA ALA A 169 11.66 -1.54 -10.08
C ALA A 169 10.79 -0.34 -9.68
N TYR A 170 9.99 0.18 -10.61
CA TYR A 170 9.02 1.23 -10.32
C TYR A 170 8.00 0.81 -9.26
N CYS A 171 7.43 -0.40 -9.37
CA CYS A 171 6.47 -0.93 -8.39
C CYS A 171 7.09 -1.10 -7.00
N LEU A 172 8.33 -1.58 -6.91
CA LEU A 172 9.06 -1.70 -5.64
C LEU A 172 9.23 -0.34 -4.97
N GLY A 173 9.68 0.65 -5.75
CA GLY A 173 9.80 2.04 -5.27
C GLY A 173 8.46 2.59 -4.80
N LEU A 174 7.40 2.40 -5.58
CA LEU A 174 6.05 2.89 -5.27
C LEU A 174 5.53 2.30 -3.96
N VAL A 175 5.58 0.97 -3.81
CA VAL A 175 5.11 0.31 -2.59
C VAL A 175 5.89 0.78 -1.37
N LYS A 176 7.22 0.94 -1.50
CA LYS A 176 8.05 1.43 -0.40
C LYS A 176 7.80 2.90 -0.06
N THR A 177 7.52 3.74 -1.06
CA THR A 177 7.04 5.12 -0.86
C THR A 177 5.74 5.09 -0.05
N CYS A 178 4.78 4.23 -0.40
CA CYS A 178 3.53 4.09 0.36
C CYS A 178 3.75 3.62 1.81
N ASP A 179 4.68 2.70 2.07
CA ASP A 179 5.09 2.32 3.43
C ASP A 179 5.60 3.52 4.24
N PHE A 180 6.49 4.32 3.65
CA PHE A 180 7.00 5.52 4.32
C PHE A 180 5.91 6.55 4.62
N VAL A 181 5.03 6.84 3.65
CA VAL A 181 3.90 7.76 3.86
C VAL A 181 2.97 7.23 4.95
N ARG A 182 2.62 5.94 4.90
CA ARG A 182 1.78 5.30 5.91
C ARG A 182 2.42 5.44 7.30
N ARG A 183 3.67 5.02 7.46
CA ARG A 183 4.37 5.11 8.76
C ARG A 183 4.49 6.55 9.27
N ARG A 184 4.62 7.53 8.37
CA ARG A 184 4.59 8.95 8.72
C ARG A 184 3.23 9.37 9.27
N ILE A 185 2.14 9.05 8.57
CA ILE A 185 0.78 9.39 9.02
C ILE A 185 0.48 8.71 10.36
N MET A 186 0.88 7.43 10.53
CA MET A 186 0.72 6.71 11.80
C MET A 186 1.49 7.32 12.97
N SER A 187 2.55 8.08 12.70
CA SER A 187 3.35 8.71 13.77
C SER A 187 2.74 10.03 14.28
N GLU A 188 1.65 10.47 13.66
CA GLU A 188 1.05 11.78 13.89
C GLU A 188 -0.44 11.62 14.29
N CYS A 189 -1.10 12.71 14.69
CA CYS A 189 -2.52 12.69 15.06
C CYS A 189 -3.41 12.75 13.82
N TYR A 190 -4.16 11.68 13.53
CA TYR A 190 -5.14 11.61 12.44
C TYR A 190 -6.41 10.88 12.87
N TYR A 191 -7.52 11.15 12.20
CA TYR A 191 -8.77 10.43 12.33
C TYR A 191 -8.89 9.38 11.21
N GLU A 192 -8.96 8.11 11.59
CA GLU A 192 -9.09 7.00 10.64
C GLU A 192 -10.43 7.06 9.90
N GLU A 193 -10.40 6.82 8.58
CA GLU A 193 -11.54 6.91 7.66
C GLU A 193 -12.13 8.31 7.43
N GLU A 194 -11.69 9.34 8.17
CA GLU A 194 -12.01 10.74 7.93
C GLU A 194 -10.86 11.44 7.19
N ASP A 195 -9.67 11.47 7.79
CA ASP A 195 -8.49 12.09 7.19
C ASP A 195 -7.82 11.10 6.21
N PHE A 196 -7.69 9.84 6.62
CA PHE A 196 -6.94 8.86 5.86
C PHE A 196 -7.34 7.41 6.15
N VAL A 197 -7.28 6.56 5.13
CA VAL A 197 -7.56 5.11 5.26
C VAL A 197 -6.27 4.29 5.22
N MET A 198 -6.01 3.57 6.31
CA MET A 198 -4.74 2.88 6.57
C MET A 198 -4.77 1.36 6.36
N SER A 199 -5.94 0.82 6.04
CA SER A 199 -6.14 -0.63 5.92
C SER A 199 -5.25 -1.24 4.82
N LEU A 200 -4.47 -2.25 5.21
CA LEU A 200 -3.59 -3.00 4.32
C LEU A 200 -4.17 -4.36 3.91
N TYR A 201 -5.34 -4.75 4.43
CA TYR A 201 -6.01 -6.01 4.04
C TYR A 201 -5.10 -7.26 4.10
N HIS A 202 -4.29 -7.37 5.16
CA HIS A 202 -3.26 -8.41 5.35
C HIS A 202 -2.14 -8.45 4.27
N ARG A 203 -1.92 -7.35 3.55
CA ARG A 203 -0.72 -7.14 2.73
C ARG A 203 0.36 -6.42 3.54
N ARG A 204 1.63 -6.60 3.15
CA ARG A 204 2.77 -5.84 3.67
C ARG A 204 3.37 -4.97 2.57
N LEU A 205 3.69 -3.72 2.91
CA LEU A 205 4.20 -2.72 1.96
C LEU A 205 5.74 -2.74 1.89
N LEU A 206 6.35 -3.93 1.87
CA LEU A 206 7.82 -4.09 1.83
C LEU A 206 8.53 -3.36 2.99
N ASP A 207 7.90 -3.33 4.16
CA ASP A 207 8.38 -2.68 5.39
C ASP A 207 9.74 -3.22 5.84
N ASP A 208 9.96 -4.53 5.72
CA ASP A 208 11.20 -5.23 6.11
C ASP A 208 12.41 -4.98 5.17
N PHE A 209 12.21 -4.32 4.02
CA PHE A 209 13.27 -4.16 3.01
C PHE A 209 13.99 -2.82 3.11
N ASP A 210 15.32 -2.88 2.98
CA ASP A 210 16.20 -1.71 2.94
C ASP A 210 15.93 -0.87 1.68
N VAL A 211 15.71 0.43 1.89
CA VAL A 211 15.47 1.42 0.84
C VAL A 211 16.63 1.50 -0.14
N ALA A 212 17.89 1.35 0.33
CA ALA A 212 19.06 1.42 -0.54
C ALA A 212 19.05 0.31 -1.61
N LYS A 213 18.58 -0.89 -1.24
CA LYS A 213 18.45 -2.01 -2.19
C LYS A 213 17.35 -1.76 -3.23
N ILE A 214 16.29 -1.06 -2.84
CA ILE A 214 15.18 -0.71 -3.75
C ILE A 214 15.63 0.40 -4.70
N SER A 215 16.29 1.45 -4.20
CA SER A 215 16.89 2.50 -5.03
C SER A 215 17.87 1.93 -6.06
N MET A 216 18.73 0.99 -5.65
CA MET A 216 19.64 0.29 -6.57
C MET A 216 18.88 -0.44 -7.70
N LYS A 217 17.69 -1.01 -7.42
CA LYS A 217 16.87 -1.63 -8.49
C LYS A 217 16.29 -0.62 -9.46
N ILE A 218 15.96 0.58 -8.99
CA ILE A 218 15.51 1.68 -9.85
C ILE A 218 16.68 2.19 -10.71
N GLU A 219 17.88 2.27 -10.14
CA GLU A 219 19.11 2.63 -10.86
C GLU A 219 19.49 1.58 -11.92
N ASP A 220 19.41 0.29 -11.60
CA ASP A 220 19.57 -0.81 -12.56
C ASP A 220 18.58 -0.65 -13.74
N ALA A 221 17.33 -0.28 -13.44
CA ALA A 221 16.31 -0.02 -14.45
C ALA A 221 16.62 1.20 -15.35
N MET A 222 17.09 2.30 -14.76
CA MET A 222 17.51 3.47 -15.52
C MET A 222 18.73 3.16 -16.40
N ALA A 223 19.68 2.37 -15.90
CA ALA A 223 20.86 1.96 -16.66
C ALA A 223 20.48 1.13 -17.90
N TYR A 224 19.57 0.17 -17.73
CA TYR A 224 19.03 -0.63 -18.83
C TYR A 224 18.35 0.24 -19.91
N VAL A 225 17.42 1.12 -19.53
CA VAL A 225 16.70 1.98 -20.51
C VAL A 225 17.66 2.89 -21.28
N ASN A 226 18.72 3.37 -20.64
CA ASN A 226 19.76 4.15 -21.31
C ASN A 226 20.52 3.32 -22.36
N GLN A 227 20.94 2.11 -22.01
CA GLN A 227 21.74 1.22 -22.86
C GLN A 227 20.95 0.63 -24.04
N GLU A 228 19.64 0.44 -23.90
CA GLU A 228 18.79 -0.26 -24.86
C GLU A 228 18.54 0.54 -26.15
N THR A 229 19.33 0.41 -27.21
CA THR A 229 19.23 1.30 -28.39
C THR A 229 18.27 0.85 -29.50
N GLU A 230 17.80 -0.40 -29.49
CA GLU A 230 17.11 -0.98 -30.64
C GLU A 230 15.58 -1.02 -30.46
N SER A 231 15.10 -1.37 -29.27
CA SER A 231 13.67 -1.60 -29.01
C SER A 231 12.90 -0.37 -28.52
N ILE A 232 13.59 0.63 -27.95
CA ILE A 232 12.95 1.81 -27.34
C ILE A 232 13.38 3.08 -28.07
N ASN A 233 12.42 3.77 -28.69
CA ASN A 233 12.69 5.06 -29.33
C ASN A 233 13.06 6.14 -28.29
N ARG A 234 13.72 7.22 -28.75
CA ARG A 234 14.24 8.27 -27.86
C ARG A 234 13.15 8.96 -27.01
N PRO A 235 11.99 9.38 -27.55
CA PRO A 235 10.91 9.95 -26.72
C PRO A 235 10.41 9.03 -25.61
N LEU A 236 10.27 7.73 -25.87
CA LEU A 236 9.82 6.74 -24.88
C LEU A 236 10.89 6.47 -23.82
N LYS A 237 12.17 6.45 -24.21
CA LYS A 237 13.27 6.39 -23.24
C LYS A 237 13.23 7.56 -22.28
N ASP A 238 13.16 8.78 -22.80
CA ASP A 238 13.14 9.99 -21.98
C ASP A 238 11.93 9.97 -21.03
N ALA A 239 10.78 9.49 -21.50
CA ALA A 239 9.56 9.34 -20.70
C ALA A 239 9.69 8.28 -19.59
N LEU A 240 10.29 7.12 -19.87
CA LEU A 240 10.54 6.06 -18.89
C LEU A 240 11.57 6.51 -17.83
N LEU A 241 12.68 7.10 -18.27
CA LEU A 241 13.73 7.59 -17.38
C LEU A 241 13.21 8.68 -16.44
N ASN A 242 12.39 9.60 -16.95
CA ASN A 242 11.80 10.66 -16.14
C ASN A 242 10.87 10.11 -15.04
N ARG A 243 10.10 9.05 -15.31
CA ARG A 243 9.25 8.36 -14.33
C ARG A 243 10.06 7.60 -13.28
N LEU A 244 11.11 6.88 -13.70
CA LEU A 244 12.01 6.16 -12.79
C LEU A 244 12.79 7.14 -11.90
N ALA A 245 13.30 8.23 -12.47
CA ALA A 245 13.99 9.28 -11.75
C ALA A 245 13.07 9.93 -10.70
N LEU A 246 11.85 10.30 -11.09
CA LEU A 246 10.86 10.82 -10.14
C LEU A 246 10.60 9.81 -9.02
N ARG A 247 10.43 8.52 -9.36
CA ARG A 247 10.17 7.49 -8.36
C ARG A 247 11.30 7.34 -7.35
N ASN A 248 12.56 7.35 -7.82
CA ASN A 248 13.72 7.26 -6.92
C ASN A 248 13.86 8.52 -6.05
N MET A 249 13.64 9.70 -6.62
CA MET A 249 13.68 10.97 -5.89
C MET A 249 12.57 11.06 -4.84
N LEU A 250 11.33 10.68 -5.20
CA LEU A 250 10.20 10.68 -4.29
C LEU A 250 10.42 9.69 -3.13
N LEU A 251 10.89 8.47 -3.43
CA LEU A 251 11.26 7.47 -2.42
C LEU A 251 12.27 8.02 -1.41
N SER A 252 13.31 8.69 -1.91
CA SER A 252 14.35 9.31 -1.07
C SER A 252 13.80 10.50 -0.26
N ALA A 253 12.92 11.30 -0.86
CA ALA A 253 12.33 12.48 -0.21
C ALA A 253 11.41 12.10 0.96
N VAL A 254 10.59 11.04 0.80
CA VAL A 254 9.66 10.58 1.85
C VAL A 254 10.31 9.72 2.93
N GLN A 255 11.51 9.19 2.68
CA GLN A 255 12.21 8.27 3.58
C GLN A 255 12.17 8.77 5.04
N LEU A 256 11.95 7.87 6.00
CA LEU A 256 11.96 8.20 7.42
C LEU A 256 13.39 8.10 7.98
N ASP A 257 14.13 9.21 8.03
CA ASP A 257 15.38 9.27 8.82
C ASP A 257 15.21 10.31 9.93
N GLY A 258 15.68 9.98 11.14
CA GLY A 258 15.43 10.76 12.37
C GLY A 258 16.04 12.16 12.44
N PHE A 259 16.61 12.69 11.35
CA PHE A 259 17.19 14.02 11.30
C PHE A 259 16.57 14.83 10.15
N LEU A 260 16.16 16.06 10.48
CA LEU A 260 15.77 17.07 9.50
C LEU A 260 17.04 17.51 8.76
N ASP A 261 17.26 16.93 7.59
CA ASP A 261 18.40 17.24 6.72
C ASP A 261 17.97 18.24 5.64
N HIS A 262 18.67 19.38 5.52
CA HIS A 262 18.47 20.36 4.45
C HIS A 262 18.58 19.75 3.04
N GLN A 263 19.29 18.62 2.89
CA GLN A 263 19.34 17.89 1.62
C GLN A 263 17.96 17.38 1.19
N ARG A 264 17.04 17.12 2.12
CA ARG A 264 15.67 16.65 1.81
C ARG A 264 14.82 17.73 1.16
N GLY A 265 14.96 18.99 1.59
CA GLY A 265 14.31 20.12 0.92
C GLY A 265 14.70 20.22 -0.57
N LYS A 266 15.96 19.90 -0.91
CA LYS A 266 16.42 19.85 -2.30
C LYS A 266 15.81 18.69 -3.08
N LEU A 267 15.64 17.52 -2.46
CA LEU A 267 15.01 16.37 -3.11
C LEU A 267 13.58 16.69 -3.57
N TRP A 268 12.81 17.41 -2.75
CA TRP A 268 11.48 17.88 -3.13
C TRP A 268 11.51 18.88 -4.29
N GLU A 269 12.51 19.78 -4.31
CA GLU A 269 12.71 20.71 -5.43
C GLU A 269 13.08 19.98 -6.73
N GLU A 270 13.93 18.95 -6.66
CA GLU A 270 14.25 18.11 -7.81
C GLU A 270 13.03 17.33 -8.31
N CYS A 271 12.16 16.84 -7.42
CA CYS A 271 10.89 16.23 -7.82
C CYS A 271 10.03 17.21 -8.63
N LEU A 272 9.89 18.46 -8.17
CA LEU A 272 9.15 19.51 -8.89
C LEU A 272 9.70 19.77 -10.30
N LYS A 273 11.03 19.75 -10.46
CA LYS A 273 11.69 19.95 -11.77
C LYS A 273 11.37 18.83 -12.76
N LEU A 274 11.07 17.62 -12.27
CA LEU A 274 10.75 16.47 -13.12
C LEU A 274 9.29 16.49 -13.61
N LEU A 275 8.34 17.07 -12.87
CA LEU A 275 6.90 17.00 -13.17
C LEU A 275 6.47 17.54 -14.54
N PRO A 276 7.03 18.66 -15.07
CA PRO A 276 6.63 19.17 -16.39
C PRO A 276 6.87 18.17 -17.52
N MET A 277 7.95 17.38 -17.43
CA MET A 277 8.26 16.34 -18.41
C MET A 277 7.28 15.16 -18.32
N LEU A 278 6.83 14.78 -17.11
CA LEU A 278 5.78 13.76 -16.96
C LEU A 278 4.48 14.20 -17.65
N SER A 279 4.04 15.45 -17.40
CA SER A 279 2.83 16.00 -18.01
C SER A 279 2.93 16.00 -19.55
N GLN A 280 4.08 16.39 -20.10
CA GLN A 280 4.27 16.43 -21.56
C GLN A 280 4.33 15.04 -22.20
N THR A 281 4.88 14.05 -21.48
CA THR A 281 5.10 12.68 -21.99
C THR A 281 3.99 11.69 -21.62
N SER A 282 3.01 12.06 -20.81
CA SER A 282 1.85 11.22 -20.44
C SER A 282 1.08 10.72 -21.66
N LYS A 283 0.95 11.55 -22.70
CA LYS A 283 0.32 11.21 -23.98
C LYS A 283 1.01 10.09 -24.77
N LEU A 284 2.24 9.73 -24.41
CA LEU A 284 2.96 8.60 -25.00
C LEU A 284 2.54 7.27 -24.37
N GLY A 285 1.86 7.31 -23.22
CA GLY A 285 1.36 6.13 -22.52
C GLY A 285 0.10 5.57 -23.16
N VAL A 286 0.02 4.25 -23.26
CA VAL A 286 -1.20 3.51 -23.62
C VAL A 286 -1.83 2.96 -22.34
N PRO A 287 -3.05 3.39 -21.96
CA PRO A 287 -3.72 2.88 -20.77
C PRO A 287 -3.91 1.36 -20.82
N SER A 288 -3.55 0.66 -19.74
CA SER A 288 -3.80 -0.76 -19.59
C SER A 288 -4.91 -1.00 -18.56
N GLU A 289 -6.16 -0.68 -18.92
CA GLU A 289 -7.30 -0.79 -18.00
C GLU A 289 -7.46 -2.21 -17.44
N ASN A 290 -7.23 -3.23 -18.27
CA ASN A 290 -7.30 -4.62 -17.86
C ASN A 290 -6.21 -5.03 -16.85
N SER A 291 -5.19 -4.21 -16.60
CA SER A 291 -4.20 -4.49 -15.54
C SER A 291 -4.68 -4.05 -14.14
N PHE A 292 -5.82 -3.36 -14.05
CA PHE A 292 -6.43 -2.90 -12.80
C PHE A 292 -7.86 -3.43 -12.69
N SER A 293 -8.22 -4.03 -11.56
CA SER A 293 -9.49 -4.74 -11.44
C SER A 293 -10.03 -4.79 -10.04
N MET A 294 -11.34 -4.58 -9.95
CA MET A 294 -12.16 -4.79 -8.78
C MET A 294 -12.11 -6.23 -8.28
N LYS A 295 -11.90 -7.20 -9.18
CA LYS A 295 -11.85 -8.63 -8.82
C LYS A 295 -10.72 -8.94 -7.85
N ILE A 296 -9.66 -8.13 -7.82
CA ILE A 296 -8.55 -8.31 -6.87
C ILE A 296 -9.00 -8.02 -5.43
N GLN A 297 -9.98 -7.13 -5.21
CA GLN A 297 -10.54 -6.88 -3.88
C GLN A 297 -11.12 -8.15 -3.23
N ARG A 298 -11.61 -9.11 -4.04
CA ARG A 298 -12.12 -10.41 -3.55
C ARG A 298 -11.06 -11.26 -2.84
N LYS A 299 -9.77 -10.99 -3.12
CA LYS A 299 -8.63 -11.68 -2.50
C LYS A 299 -8.10 -10.96 -1.25
N LEU A 300 -8.57 -9.75 -1.00
CA LEU A 300 -8.16 -8.94 0.13
C LEU A 300 -8.96 -9.36 1.38
N ALA A 301 -8.31 -9.39 2.54
CA ALA A 301 -8.99 -9.66 3.79
C ALA A 301 -9.81 -8.42 4.22
N SER A 302 -11.02 -8.29 3.68
CA SER A 302 -11.93 -7.17 3.91
C SER A 302 -13.12 -7.59 4.77
N SER A 303 -13.43 -6.77 5.79
CA SER A 303 -14.68 -6.83 6.55
C SER A 303 -15.70 -5.80 6.08
N VAL A 304 -15.39 -5.04 5.02
CA VAL A 304 -16.27 -4.05 4.41
C VAL A 304 -16.74 -4.51 3.03
N PRO A 305 -17.94 -4.07 2.60
CA PRO A 305 -18.45 -4.36 1.26
C PRO A 305 -17.47 -3.92 0.16
N PRO A 306 -17.47 -4.59 -1.01
CA PRO A 306 -16.67 -4.18 -2.16
C PRO A 306 -17.08 -2.77 -2.63
N ARG A 307 -16.09 -1.92 -2.93
CA ARG A 307 -16.32 -0.53 -3.33
C ARG A 307 -15.67 -0.21 -4.67
N PRO A 308 -16.35 0.54 -5.58
CA PRO A 308 -15.85 0.78 -6.93
C PRO A 308 -14.47 1.44 -6.94
N ILE A 309 -13.68 1.18 -7.99
CA ILE A 309 -12.38 1.84 -8.21
C ILE A 309 -12.61 3.35 -8.33
N VAL A 310 -11.80 4.12 -7.63
CA VAL A 310 -11.78 5.58 -7.78
C VAL A 310 -10.68 5.94 -8.76
N LYS A 311 -11.05 6.50 -9.91
CA LYS A 311 -10.10 6.93 -10.96
C LYS A 311 -10.05 8.45 -11.00
N ILE A 312 -8.84 9.00 -10.96
CA ILE A 312 -8.56 10.43 -11.23
C ILE A 312 -7.76 10.57 -12.53
N SER A 313 -7.79 11.77 -13.12
CA SER A 313 -6.99 12.06 -14.31
C SER A 313 -5.50 12.20 -13.98
N ILE A 314 -4.61 11.98 -14.96
CA ILE A 314 -3.18 12.18 -14.78
C ILE A 314 -2.85 13.66 -14.47
N ASP A 315 -3.59 14.61 -15.04
CA ASP A 315 -3.38 16.03 -14.77
C ASP A 315 -3.74 16.37 -13.32
N GLU A 316 -4.84 15.80 -12.80
CA GLU A 316 -5.20 15.94 -11.39
C GLU A 316 -4.17 15.29 -10.47
N ALA A 317 -3.70 14.09 -10.80
CA ALA A 317 -2.65 13.40 -10.04
C ALA A 317 -1.34 14.21 -10.00
N LEU A 318 -0.92 14.78 -11.13
CA LEU A 318 0.28 15.60 -11.22
C LEU A 318 0.11 16.94 -10.48
N ALA A 319 -1.07 17.55 -10.52
CA ALA A 319 -1.35 18.74 -9.73
C ALA A 319 -1.27 18.46 -8.21
N ARG A 320 -1.79 17.32 -7.77
CA ARG A 320 -1.68 16.86 -6.37
C ARG A 320 -0.24 16.61 -5.96
N LEU A 321 0.50 15.85 -6.77
CA LEU A 321 1.91 15.57 -6.50
C LEU A 321 2.74 16.85 -6.48
N SER A 322 2.44 17.81 -7.36
CA SER A 322 3.06 19.14 -7.34
C SER A 322 2.80 19.85 -6.02
N GLY A 323 1.57 19.82 -5.52
CA GLY A 323 1.22 20.34 -4.19
C GLY A 323 2.01 19.67 -3.06
N ILE A 324 2.08 18.34 -3.05
CA ILE A 324 2.84 17.57 -2.05
C ILE A 324 4.33 17.96 -2.09
N CYS A 325 4.94 18.01 -3.27
CA CYS A 325 6.35 18.39 -3.41
C CYS A 325 6.60 19.87 -3.05
N GLN A 326 5.64 20.75 -3.33
CA GLN A 326 5.70 22.16 -2.98
C GLN A 326 5.67 22.34 -1.45
N ASN A 327 4.74 21.67 -0.78
CA ASN A 327 4.66 21.61 0.68
C ASN A 327 5.93 20.97 1.26
N GLY A 328 6.44 19.92 0.59
CA GLY A 328 7.71 19.25 0.85
C GLY A 328 8.86 20.21 0.96
N ARG A 329 9.05 21.02 -0.08
CA ARG A 329 10.10 22.02 -0.14
C ARG A 329 9.91 23.10 0.94
N ASP A 330 8.70 23.60 1.12
CA ASP A 330 8.43 24.73 2.00
C ASP A 330 8.55 24.36 3.48
N ALA A 331 8.14 23.15 3.86
CA ALA A 331 8.34 22.59 5.20
C ALA A 331 9.82 22.66 5.64
N TYR A 332 10.76 22.35 4.74
CA TYR A 332 12.19 22.41 5.04
C TYR A 332 12.77 23.83 4.98
N ARG A 333 12.18 24.75 4.21
CA ARG A 333 12.58 26.18 4.22
C ARG A 333 12.24 26.88 5.53
N ILE A 334 11.16 26.47 6.19
CA ILE A 334 10.78 27.02 7.51
C ILE A 334 11.88 26.73 8.55
N LEU A 335 12.53 25.57 8.46
CA LEU A 335 13.64 25.18 9.34
C LEU A 335 14.89 26.04 9.16
N ASP A 336 15.08 26.67 7.99
CA ASP A 336 16.21 27.57 7.69
C ASP A 336 16.01 28.98 8.26
N SER A 337 14.78 29.34 8.64
CA SER A 337 14.47 30.69 9.09
C SER A 337 14.94 30.91 10.54
N GLN A 338 15.79 31.92 10.77
CA GLN A 338 16.33 32.27 12.09
C GLN A 338 15.32 32.88 13.08
N ALA A 339 14.02 32.85 12.76
CA ALA A 339 12.98 33.27 13.68
C ALA A 339 12.72 32.14 14.69
N GLY A 340 13.55 32.13 15.74
CA GLY A 340 13.51 31.15 16.81
C GLY A 340 12.17 31.11 17.54
N THR A 341 11.38 30.09 17.28
CA THR A 341 10.68 29.30 18.31
C THR A 341 10.51 27.91 17.73
N ARG A 342 10.56 26.89 18.57
CA ARG A 342 10.66 25.46 18.23
C ARG A 342 9.39 24.99 17.48
N LEU A 343 9.27 25.33 16.20
CA LEU A 343 8.20 24.88 15.32
C LEU A 343 8.40 23.39 15.05
N MET A 344 7.59 22.53 15.68
CA MET A 344 7.31 21.22 15.11
C MET A 344 6.51 21.48 13.83
N VAL A 345 7.15 21.35 12.69
CA VAL A 345 6.40 21.24 11.43
C VAL A 345 5.64 19.92 11.51
N CYS A 346 4.32 19.98 11.71
CA CYS A 346 3.45 18.82 11.57
C CYS A 346 3.61 18.30 10.13
N ASN A 347 4.24 17.13 9.97
CA ASN A 347 4.52 16.56 8.64
C ASN A 347 3.24 16.07 7.94
N ILE A 348 2.08 16.11 8.61
CA ILE A 348 0.77 15.79 8.04
C ILE A 348 0.36 16.80 6.94
N ASP A 349 0.80 18.06 7.03
CA ASP A 349 0.37 19.13 6.10
C ASP A 349 0.89 18.94 4.67
N LEU A 350 1.91 18.09 4.49
CA LEU A 350 2.39 17.67 3.18
C LEU A 350 1.29 17.03 2.32
N TRP A 351 0.35 16.33 2.96
CA TRP A 351 -0.80 15.71 2.30
C TRP A 351 -2.10 16.53 2.47
N GLY A 352 -2.01 17.73 3.06
CA GLY A 352 -3.16 18.61 3.29
C GLY A 352 -4.18 18.08 4.29
N LEU A 353 -3.75 17.17 5.18
CA LEU A 353 -4.61 16.43 6.09
C LEU A 353 -4.83 17.14 7.45
N THR A 354 -4.14 18.24 7.72
CA THR A 354 -4.39 19.12 8.89
C THR A 354 -4.23 20.59 8.51
N GLU A 355 -4.87 21.50 9.26
CA GLU A 355 -4.47 22.91 9.29
C GLU A 355 -3.19 23.05 10.12
N ILE A 356 -2.26 23.93 9.72
CA ILE A 356 -1.05 24.24 10.49
C ILE A 356 -1.48 24.76 11.87
N VAL A 357 -1.49 23.90 12.89
CA VAL A 357 -1.63 24.33 14.27
C VAL A 357 -0.25 24.75 14.77
N LEU A 358 0.03 26.06 14.64
CA LEU A 358 1.18 26.70 15.28
C LEU A 358 0.99 26.59 16.80
N THR A 359 1.50 25.51 17.41
CA THR A 359 1.56 25.41 18.86
C THR A 359 2.76 26.20 19.35
N TYR A 360 2.49 27.39 19.89
CA TYR A 360 3.46 28.15 20.67
C TYR A 360 3.67 27.41 22.01
N HIS A 361 4.89 26.94 22.27
CA HIS A 361 5.35 26.55 23.60
C HIS A 361 6.31 27.59 24.16
#